data_AF-A0AAD5Y9G5-F1
#
_entry.id   AF-A0AAD5Y9G5-F1
#
_cell.length_a   1.000
_cell.length_b   1.000
_cell.length_c   1.000
_cell.angle_alpha   90.00
_cell.angle_beta   90.00
_cell.angle_gamma   90.00
#
_symmetry.space_group_name_H-M   'P 1'
#
loop_
_entity.id
_entity.type
_entity.pdbx_description
1 polymer ?
#
loop_
_entity_poly.entity_id
_entity_poly.type
_entity_poly.pdbx_seq_one_letter_code
_entity_poly.pdbx_strand_id
1 'polypeptide(L)'
;MRAEAFILCGPHSKPTASYPSRSTFPDLEWKSLYTNPNATGEFRGGLSTIVILRYFETPIGAFDELIWFPGKFAVPLDNTEATRVGRMYVSNRDAIYNGRKYCNVPKERGRFTFIRDPQAKPGTMPYSKVTVAPWDRPDDPCFVIEMSSTWFSRPILPFNTKLLGNAMYMVQPPLPESPNWRNDGMVGTRDWRGFKPVVKGKAGVFRVKGGLPGDRCGDDSNAKLGRISRIIDKGLEKVCTIIDATEDGASVNLTFLLAFTVQLDEWVPTSCKQSRLGHFGEEGDLLRNKLSHFHENLGQQQVAPNCSSPLTYHGNNPSFLITAPIILWDAGFCFMRPRSMVGGDLHWIWKPYGKYQEVDLLYGAAAFENGDGFTNAQAALNVVETLMNLGYLFLAHIAPTPVAPLLGFASAVMTLSKTVLYWAQEYYCGGCAVGHNNWQTLLAYWIIPGGSWLIVPTLVIIRLGKDIARSLHVATRGAVTGSRVKKE
;
A
#
# COMPACT_ATOMS: atom_id res chain seq x y z
N MET A 1 14.67 -14.87 7.06
CA MET A 1 14.22 -14.40 8.39
C MET A 1 12.76 -14.79 8.54
N ARG A 2 12.42 -15.44 9.66
CA ARG A 2 11.04 -15.82 9.97
C ARG A 2 10.48 -14.82 10.97
N ALA A 3 9.32 -14.24 10.65
CA ALA A 3 8.69 -13.24 11.51
C ALA A 3 7.16 -13.24 11.38
N GLU A 4 6.50 -12.71 12.40
CA GLU A 4 5.07 -12.38 12.40
C GLU A 4 4.91 -10.87 12.42
N ALA A 5 4.01 -10.34 11.60
CA ALA A 5 3.68 -8.92 11.56
C ALA A 5 2.20 -8.68 11.92
N PHE A 6 1.93 -7.66 12.73
CA PHE A 6 0.60 -7.12 13.01
C PHE A 6 0.56 -5.70 12.49
N ILE A 7 -0.30 -5.43 11.51
CA ILE A 7 -0.36 -4.16 10.81
C ILE A 7 -1.69 -3.49 11.13
N LEU A 8 -1.63 -2.27 11.65
CA LEU A 8 -2.76 -1.39 11.89
C LEU A 8 -2.62 -0.19 10.95
N CYS A 9 -3.65 0.10 10.16
CA CYS A 9 -3.61 1.23 9.24
C CYS A 9 -4.89 2.06 9.27
N GLY A 10 -4.72 3.37 9.10
CA GLY A 10 -5.82 4.32 9.05
C GLY A 10 -5.42 5.55 8.23
N PRO A 11 -6.38 6.17 7.51
CA PRO A 11 -6.11 7.42 6.81
C PRO A 11 -5.80 8.51 7.84
N HIS A 12 -4.71 9.27 7.65
CA HIS A 12 -4.49 10.52 8.37
C HIS A 12 -4.96 11.65 7.44
N SER A 13 -6.21 12.10 7.62
CA SER A 13 -6.76 13.24 6.89
C SER A 13 -6.05 14.51 7.35
N LYS A 14 -5.83 15.46 6.41
CA LYS A 14 -5.51 16.84 6.76
C LYS A 14 -6.80 17.51 7.24
N PRO A 15 -6.88 17.90 8.52
CA PRO A 15 -7.40 19.21 8.84
C PRO A 15 -6.21 20.04 9.35
N THR A 16 -5.96 21.15 8.66
CA THR A 16 -5.01 22.23 9.03
C THR A 16 -3.56 21.82 9.30
N ALA A 17 -2.72 21.97 8.28
CA ALA A 17 -1.31 22.43 8.32
C ALA A 17 -0.50 22.24 9.62
N SER A 18 -0.50 21.06 10.24
CA SER A 18 0.28 20.81 11.44
C SER A 18 1.16 19.60 11.24
N TYR A 19 2.47 19.83 11.36
CA TYR A 19 3.49 18.80 11.40
C TYR A 19 3.14 17.74 12.47
N PRO A 20 3.55 16.47 12.32
CA PRO A 20 3.22 15.45 13.31
C PRO A 20 3.65 15.84 14.71
N SER A 21 2.88 15.43 15.71
CA SER A 21 3.08 15.82 17.10
C SER A 21 4.41 15.32 17.65
N ARG A 22 4.82 15.91 18.77
CA ARG A 22 6.05 15.58 19.49
C ARG A 22 6.32 14.08 19.65
N SER A 23 5.29 13.33 19.96
CA SER A 23 5.30 11.88 20.18
C SER A 23 5.62 11.03 18.98
N THR A 24 5.32 11.54 17.78
CA THR A 24 5.59 10.84 16.54
C THR A 24 7.07 10.56 16.37
N PHE A 25 7.93 11.31 17.06
CA PHE A 25 9.37 11.18 16.99
C PHE A 25 9.96 10.94 18.37
N PRO A 26 11.05 10.16 18.51
CA PRO A 26 11.78 10.07 19.76
C PRO A 26 12.39 11.41 20.18
N ASP A 27 12.80 11.50 21.44
CA ASP A 27 13.28 12.74 22.06
C ASP A 27 14.51 13.33 21.38
N LEU A 28 15.41 12.46 20.96
CA LEU A 28 16.64 12.82 20.30
C LEU A 28 16.33 13.42 18.91
N GLU A 29 15.49 12.77 18.12
CA GLU A 29 15.12 13.21 16.78
C GLU A 29 14.25 14.47 16.79
N TRP A 30 13.31 14.58 17.74
CA TRP A 30 12.47 15.77 17.86
C TRP A 30 13.26 17.06 18.07
N LYS A 31 14.36 17.00 18.82
CA LYS A 31 15.24 18.14 19.10
C LYS A 31 16.28 18.39 18.01
N SER A 32 16.21 17.68 16.88
CA SER A 32 17.20 17.71 15.80
C SER A 32 16.60 18.21 14.49
N LEU A 33 17.43 18.28 13.44
CA LEU A 33 16.96 18.60 12.08
C LEU A 33 15.98 17.57 11.52
N TYR A 34 15.93 16.35 12.07
CA TYR A 34 15.05 15.25 11.62
C TYR A 34 13.56 15.65 11.56
N THR A 35 13.14 16.56 12.44
CA THR A 35 11.76 17.08 12.53
C THR A 35 11.59 18.49 11.98
N ASN A 36 12.66 19.10 11.46
CA ASN A 36 12.60 20.44 10.87
C ASN A 36 12.05 20.36 9.43
N PRO A 37 10.87 20.95 9.14
CA PRO A 37 10.25 20.89 7.81
C PRO A 37 11.09 21.56 6.72
N ASN A 38 11.84 22.61 7.06
CA ASN A 38 12.68 23.33 6.09
C ASN A 38 13.92 22.50 5.73
N ALA A 39 14.50 21.79 6.70
CA ALA A 39 15.70 20.98 6.47
C ALA A 39 15.40 19.61 5.85
N THR A 40 14.27 19.00 6.23
CA THR A 40 13.97 17.61 5.86
C THR A 40 12.67 17.43 5.08
N GLY A 41 11.96 18.51 4.77
CA GLY A 41 10.75 18.49 3.97
C GLY A 41 9.46 18.44 4.80
N GLU A 42 8.43 19.06 4.25
CA GLU A 42 7.12 19.20 4.88
C GLU A 42 6.34 17.88 4.96
N PHE A 43 5.49 17.76 5.98
CA PHE A 43 4.56 16.65 6.09
C PHE A 43 3.43 16.76 5.06
N ARG A 44 3.17 15.67 4.34
CA ARG A 44 2.18 15.59 3.24
C ARG A 44 0.92 14.81 3.62
N GLY A 45 0.91 14.12 4.75
CA GLY A 45 -0.23 13.29 5.19
C GLY A 45 -0.23 11.92 4.52
N GLY A 46 -1.41 11.32 4.39
CA GLY A 46 -1.59 10.01 3.74
C GLY A 46 -1.92 8.89 4.72
N LEU A 47 -1.46 7.67 4.42
CA LEU A 47 -1.77 6.50 5.25
C LEU A 47 -0.85 6.45 6.47
N SER A 48 -1.42 6.57 7.67
CA SER A 48 -0.71 6.31 8.92
C SER A 48 -0.77 4.80 9.18
N THR A 49 0.39 4.22 9.51
CA THR A 49 0.53 2.78 9.68
C THR A 49 1.37 2.48 10.91
N ILE A 50 0.89 1.59 11.77
CA ILE A 50 1.66 0.99 12.85
C ILE A 50 1.91 -0.47 12.49
N VAL A 51 3.16 -0.91 12.58
CA VAL A 51 3.57 -2.28 12.30
C VAL A 51 4.27 -2.84 13.53
N ILE A 52 3.76 -3.93 14.07
CA ILE A 52 4.40 -4.68 15.16
C ILE A 52 4.99 -5.93 14.54
N LEU A 53 6.26 -6.19 14.78
CA LEU A 53 7.00 -7.32 14.24
C LEU A 53 7.59 -8.15 15.36
N ARG A 54 7.46 -9.47 15.23
CA ARG A 54 8.13 -10.45 16.07
C ARG A 54 9.02 -11.31 15.21
N TYR A 55 10.32 -11.13 15.32
CA TYR A 55 11.31 -11.93 14.61
C TYR A 55 11.71 -13.13 15.44
N PHE A 56 11.48 -14.32 14.90
CA PHE A 56 11.87 -15.57 15.55
C PHE A 56 13.29 -15.98 15.19
N GLU A 57 13.69 -15.73 13.95
CA GLU A 57 14.98 -16.17 13.41
C GLU A 57 15.64 -15.06 12.58
N THR A 58 16.75 -14.53 13.10
CA THR A 58 17.62 -13.56 12.41
C THR A 58 19.10 -13.82 12.73
N PRO A 59 20.05 -13.27 11.95
CA PRO A 59 21.48 -13.40 12.25
C PRO A 59 21.91 -12.85 13.62
N ILE A 60 21.11 -11.99 14.24
CA ILE A 60 21.38 -11.37 15.55
C ILE A 60 20.45 -11.91 16.66
N GLY A 61 19.78 -13.04 16.40
CA GLY A 61 18.83 -13.65 17.32
C GLY A 61 17.39 -13.14 17.17
N ALA A 62 16.50 -13.61 18.04
CA ALA A 62 15.10 -13.18 18.08
C ALA A 62 14.98 -11.78 18.69
N PHE A 63 14.11 -10.95 18.13
CA PHE A 63 13.79 -9.62 18.67
C PHE A 63 12.44 -9.13 18.14
N ASP A 64 11.93 -8.07 18.74
CA ASP A 64 10.62 -7.49 18.43
C ASP A 64 10.78 -6.01 18.06
N GLU A 65 9.90 -5.52 17.18
CA GLU A 65 9.86 -4.12 16.75
C GLU A 65 8.42 -3.58 16.75
N LEU A 66 8.25 -2.32 17.11
CA LEU A 66 7.06 -1.53 16.79
C LEU A 66 7.50 -0.36 15.95
N ILE A 67 6.91 -0.20 14.78
CA ILE A 67 7.21 0.83 13.80
C ILE A 67 6.00 1.72 13.63
N TRP A 68 6.19 3.03 13.73
CA TRP A 68 5.15 4.00 13.40
C TRP A 68 5.53 4.84 12.18
N PHE A 69 4.70 4.71 11.14
CA PHE A 69 4.69 5.55 9.95
C PHE A 69 3.56 6.58 10.07
N PRO A 70 3.84 7.86 10.37
CA PRO A 70 2.79 8.88 10.43
C PRO A 70 2.21 9.24 9.05
N GLY A 71 2.94 8.96 7.97
CA GLY A 71 2.53 9.25 6.60
C GLY A 71 3.71 9.63 5.71
N LYS A 72 3.40 10.37 4.64
CA LYS A 72 4.38 10.85 3.66
C LYS A 72 4.92 12.23 4.00
N PHE A 73 6.17 12.45 3.59
CA PHE A 73 6.86 13.73 3.66
C PHE A 73 7.42 14.08 2.29
N ALA A 74 7.53 15.37 2.02
CA ALA A 74 8.32 15.86 0.90
C ALA A 74 9.80 15.47 1.13
N VAL A 75 10.50 15.16 0.05
CA VAL A 75 11.93 14.89 0.03
C VAL A 75 12.61 16.04 -0.71
N PRO A 76 13.29 16.96 -0.01
CA PRO A 76 13.86 18.16 -0.64
C PRO A 76 14.90 17.86 -1.74
N LEU A 77 15.56 16.70 -1.67
CA LEU A 77 16.66 16.33 -2.57
C LEU A 77 16.23 16.03 -4.01
N ASP A 78 15.03 15.48 -4.21
CA ASP A 78 14.54 15.04 -5.52
C ASP A 78 13.10 15.47 -5.81
N ASN A 79 12.54 16.32 -4.94
CA ASN A 79 11.15 16.79 -5.00
C ASN A 79 10.12 15.64 -5.08
N THR A 80 10.47 14.46 -4.53
CA THR A 80 9.52 13.34 -4.40
C THR A 80 8.82 13.35 -3.05
N GLU A 81 7.87 12.43 -2.87
CA GLU A 81 7.25 12.16 -1.57
C GLU A 81 7.52 10.72 -1.16
N ALA A 82 7.94 10.53 0.09
CA ALA A 82 8.26 9.23 0.63
C ALA A 82 7.72 9.06 2.06
N THR A 83 7.48 7.82 2.45
CA THR A 83 7.08 7.49 3.81
C THR A 83 8.29 7.64 4.74
N ARG A 84 8.11 8.33 5.86
CA ARG A 84 9.13 8.48 6.91
C ARG A 84 8.77 7.61 8.11
N VAL A 85 9.76 7.04 8.77
CA VAL A 85 9.57 6.43 10.09
C VAL A 85 9.54 7.58 11.09
N GLY A 86 8.44 7.72 11.81
CA GLY A 86 8.36 8.66 12.92
C GLY A 86 9.15 8.15 14.12
N ARG A 87 8.70 7.01 14.64
CA ARG A 87 9.23 6.37 15.85
C ARG A 87 9.33 4.87 15.64
N MET A 88 10.35 4.24 16.22
CA MET A 88 10.46 2.79 16.23
C MET A 88 11.04 2.29 17.55
N TYR A 89 10.31 1.42 18.25
CA TYR A 89 10.81 0.69 19.42
C TYR A 89 11.38 -0.66 18.99
N VAL A 90 12.50 -1.07 19.57
CA VAL A 90 13.16 -2.35 19.30
C VAL A 90 13.70 -2.98 20.57
N SER A 91 13.53 -4.29 20.76
CA SER A 91 14.00 -4.98 21.97
C SER A 91 15.50 -5.27 22.00
N ASN A 92 16.14 -5.40 20.83
CA ASN A 92 17.55 -5.72 20.67
C ASN A 92 18.40 -4.48 20.33
N ARG A 93 19.50 -4.28 21.06
CA ARG A 93 20.39 -3.11 20.91
C ARG A 93 21.22 -3.12 19.62
N ASP A 94 21.64 -4.28 19.13
CA ASP A 94 22.41 -4.36 17.88
C ASP A 94 21.52 -4.10 16.65
N ALA A 95 20.24 -4.48 16.74
CA ALA A 95 19.23 -4.12 15.74
C ALA A 95 19.00 -2.60 15.65
N ILE A 96 19.14 -1.88 16.77
CA ILE A 96 19.09 -0.41 16.83
C ILE A 96 20.30 0.18 16.10
N TYR A 97 21.51 -0.23 16.48
CA TYR A 97 22.75 0.26 15.87
C TYR A 97 22.74 0.07 14.35
N ASN A 98 22.46 -1.15 13.89
CA ASN A 98 22.45 -1.47 12.45
C ASN A 98 21.36 -0.69 11.71
N GLY A 99 20.15 -0.60 12.26
CA GLY A 99 19.03 0.10 11.62
C GLY A 99 19.26 1.61 11.49
N ARG A 100 19.87 2.23 12.50
CA ARG A 100 20.26 3.64 12.45
C ARG A 100 21.39 3.87 11.46
N LYS A 101 22.49 3.12 11.59
CA LYS A 101 23.70 3.27 10.77
C LYS A 101 23.45 3.11 9.28
N TYR A 102 22.70 2.07 8.89
CA TYR A 102 22.57 1.70 7.48
C TYR A 102 21.32 2.27 6.82
N CYS A 103 20.26 2.55 7.58
CA CYS A 103 18.95 2.89 7.03
C CYS A 103 18.36 4.19 7.59
N ASN A 104 19.06 4.90 8.47
CA ASN A 104 18.60 6.13 9.14
C ASN A 104 17.23 5.98 9.83
N VAL A 105 16.93 4.81 10.36
CA VAL A 105 15.65 4.59 11.06
C VAL A 105 15.80 5.02 12.52
N PRO A 106 14.93 5.89 13.07
CA PRO A 106 15.04 6.41 14.44
C PRO A 106 14.60 5.36 15.46
N LYS A 107 15.42 4.32 15.61
CA LYS A 107 15.20 3.21 16.53
C LYS A 107 15.62 3.59 17.94
N GLU A 108 14.80 3.25 18.92
CA GLU A 108 15.07 3.35 20.35
C GLU A 108 14.74 2.03 21.08
N ARG A 109 15.28 1.85 22.29
CA ARG A 109 15.05 0.64 23.09
C ARG A 109 13.61 0.59 23.61
N GLY A 110 12.94 -0.53 23.39
CA GLY A 110 11.60 -0.80 23.94
C GLY A 110 11.47 -2.20 24.53
N ARG A 111 10.49 -2.38 25.41
CA ARG A 111 10.10 -3.68 25.97
C ARG A 111 8.77 -4.12 25.38
N PHE A 112 8.68 -5.41 25.09
CA PHE A 112 7.53 -6.00 24.41
C PHE A 112 6.99 -7.17 25.24
N THR A 113 5.69 -7.17 25.45
CA THR A 113 4.98 -8.27 26.11
C THR A 113 3.87 -8.76 25.21
N PHE A 114 3.91 -10.05 24.88
CA PHE A 114 2.90 -10.73 24.06
C PHE A 114 2.18 -11.78 24.90
N ILE A 115 0.87 -11.60 25.12
CA ILE A 115 0.04 -12.56 25.85
C ILE A 115 -0.66 -13.46 24.84
N ARG A 116 -0.52 -14.78 25.00
CA ARG A 116 -1.19 -15.77 24.17
C ARG A 116 -2.68 -15.83 24.48
N ASP A 117 -3.48 -16.08 23.45
CA ASP A 117 -4.89 -16.41 23.63
C ASP A 117 -5.01 -17.93 23.93
N PRO A 118 -5.46 -18.33 25.14
CA PRO A 118 -5.61 -19.74 25.50
C PRO A 118 -6.69 -20.46 24.67
N GLN A 119 -7.60 -19.72 24.03
CA GLN A 119 -8.67 -20.27 23.19
C GLN A 119 -8.33 -20.21 21.69
N ALA A 120 -7.10 -19.81 21.33
CA ALA A 120 -6.69 -19.73 19.93
C ALA A 120 -6.72 -21.11 19.27
N LYS A 121 -7.43 -21.21 18.14
CA LYS A 121 -7.47 -22.42 17.32
C LYS A 121 -6.23 -22.49 16.43
N PRO A 122 -5.81 -23.70 16.00
CA PRO A 122 -4.74 -23.84 15.02
C PRO A 122 -5.00 -23.01 13.74
N GLY A 123 -4.05 -22.14 13.40
CA GLY A 123 -4.10 -21.26 12.23
C GLY A 123 -4.90 -19.96 12.41
N THR A 124 -5.35 -19.61 13.62
CA THR A 124 -5.95 -18.30 13.93
C THR A 124 -4.97 -17.37 14.66
N MET A 125 -5.40 -16.15 15.02
CA MET A 125 -4.59 -15.23 15.81
C MET A 125 -4.13 -15.88 17.13
N PRO A 126 -2.81 -15.99 17.42
CA PRO A 126 -2.32 -16.69 18.60
C PRO A 126 -2.17 -15.79 19.85
N TYR A 127 -2.35 -14.47 19.72
CA TYR A 127 -2.20 -13.51 20.81
C TYR A 127 -3.51 -12.78 21.11
N SER A 128 -3.75 -12.55 22.39
CA SER A 128 -4.88 -11.77 22.89
C SER A 128 -4.48 -10.33 23.25
N LYS A 129 -3.21 -10.07 23.55
CA LYS A 129 -2.72 -8.75 23.95
C LYS A 129 -1.26 -8.53 23.61
N VAL A 130 -0.95 -7.31 23.18
CA VAL A 130 0.42 -6.82 22.96
C VAL A 130 0.61 -5.51 23.69
N THR A 131 1.69 -5.42 24.45
CA THR A 131 2.10 -4.23 25.19
C THR A 131 3.51 -3.82 24.78
N VAL A 132 3.71 -2.53 24.53
CA VAL A 132 5.03 -1.95 24.26
C VAL A 132 5.27 -0.77 25.21
N ALA A 133 6.41 -0.80 25.89
CA ALA A 133 6.83 0.22 26.83
C ALA A 133 8.24 0.73 26.50
N PRO A 134 8.56 2.00 26.80
CA PRO A 134 9.94 2.49 26.78
C PRO A 134 10.85 1.65 27.69
N TRP A 135 12.14 1.58 27.37
CA TRP A 135 13.07 0.73 28.12
C TRP A 135 13.33 1.17 29.57
N ASP A 136 13.34 2.49 29.77
CA ASP A 136 13.54 3.19 31.03
C ASP A 136 12.30 3.20 31.91
N ARG A 137 11.11 3.15 31.32
CA ARG A 137 9.81 3.16 32.02
C ARG A 137 8.96 1.91 31.67
N PRO A 138 9.34 0.72 32.14
CA PRO A 138 8.63 -0.52 31.81
C PRO A 138 7.19 -0.56 32.32
N ASP A 139 6.91 0.13 33.42
CA ASP A 139 5.60 0.16 34.08
C ASP A 139 4.64 1.21 33.48
N ASP A 140 5.12 1.98 32.49
CA ASP A 140 4.39 3.05 31.80
C ASP A 140 4.30 2.71 30.29
N PRO A 141 3.36 1.84 29.89
CA PRO A 141 3.27 1.38 28.52
C PRO A 141 2.77 2.49 27.58
N CYS A 142 3.59 2.81 26.58
CA CYS A 142 3.24 3.79 25.55
C CYS A 142 2.27 3.26 24.48
N PHE A 143 2.11 1.94 24.38
CA PHE A 143 1.22 1.29 23.42
C PHE A 143 0.66 -0.04 23.95
N VAL A 144 -0.66 -0.22 23.86
CA VAL A 144 -1.36 -1.44 24.29
C VAL A 144 -2.51 -1.76 23.34
N ILE A 145 -2.52 -2.96 22.78
CA ILE A 145 -3.63 -3.48 21.98
C ILE A 145 -4.12 -4.82 22.50
N GLU A 146 -5.43 -5.01 22.46
CA GLU A 146 -6.11 -6.27 22.68
C GLU A 146 -6.65 -6.77 21.34
N MET A 147 -6.44 -8.05 21.08
CA MET A 147 -6.62 -8.67 19.77
C MET A 147 -7.58 -9.83 19.92
N SER A 148 -8.52 -9.96 18.98
CA SER A 148 -9.44 -11.11 18.95
C SER A 148 -9.65 -11.63 17.53
N SER A 149 -9.85 -12.94 17.44
CA SER A 149 -10.13 -13.61 16.18
C SER A 149 -11.54 -13.27 15.65
N THR A 150 -11.61 -12.91 14.38
CA THR A 150 -12.82 -12.87 13.54
C THR A 150 -12.92 -14.11 12.63
N TRP A 151 -14.06 -14.30 11.97
CA TRP A 151 -14.30 -15.32 10.94
C TRP A 151 -13.30 -15.30 9.75
N PHE A 152 -12.59 -14.19 9.51
CA PHE A 152 -11.56 -14.04 8.47
C PHE A 152 -10.11 -14.01 9.00
N SER A 153 -9.85 -14.46 10.22
CA SER A 153 -8.52 -14.34 10.86
C SER A 153 -7.46 -15.29 10.33
N ARG A 154 -7.86 -16.30 9.57
CA ARG A 154 -6.90 -17.24 8.99
C ARG A 154 -6.11 -16.51 7.90
N PRO A 155 -4.77 -16.47 7.97
CA PRO A 155 -3.96 -15.83 6.95
C PRO A 155 -3.94 -16.72 5.69
N ILE A 156 -4.94 -16.54 4.83
CA ILE A 156 -5.12 -17.32 3.59
C ILE A 156 -4.81 -16.45 2.37
N LEU A 157 -4.90 -15.12 2.49
CA LEU A 157 -4.72 -14.20 1.37
C LEU A 157 -3.22 -14.01 1.07
N PRO A 158 -2.73 -14.27 -0.15
CA PRO A 158 -1.33 -14.00 -0.48
C PRO A 158 -1.05 -12.49 -0.39
N PHE A 159 -0.02 -12.11 0.36
CA PHE A 159 0.40 -10.72 0.58
C PHE A 159 1.85 -10.54 0.13
N ASN A 160 2.08 -9.57 -0.76
CA ASN A 160 3.41 -9.23 -1.24
C ASN A 160 3.55 -7.71 -1.40
N THR A 161 4.45 -7.07 -0.64
CA THR A 161 4.62 -5.61 -0.72
C THR A 161 5.25 -5.13 -2.03
N LYS A 162 5.79 -6.03 -2.88
CA LYS A 162 6.13 -5.66 -4.26
C LYS A 162 4.91 -5.13 -5.02
N LEU A 163 3.72 -5.63 -4.70
CA LEU A 163 2.44 -5.20 -5.26
C LEU A 163 2.09 -3.75 -4.89
N LEU A 164 2.50 -3.29 -3.71
CA LEU A 164 2.29 -1.91 -3.22
C LEU A 164 3.24 -0.89 -3.87
N GLY A 165 4.21 -1.32 -4.69
CA GLY A 165 4.98 -0.41 -5.54
C GLY A 165 5.72 0.66 -4.74
N ASN A 166 5.60 1.91 -5.16
CA ASN A 166 6.25 3.04 -4.48
C ASN A 166 5.52 3.50 -3.21
N ALA A 167 4.36 2.92 -2.86
CA ALA A 167 3.69 3.22 -1.60
C ALA A 167 4.55 2.81 -0.38
N MET A 168 5.45 1.83 -0.57
CA MET A 168 6.41 1.38 0.44
C MET A 168 7.79 2.03 0.27
N TYR A 169 7.95 3.02 -0.62
CA TYR A 169 9.22 3.72 -0.73
C TYR A 169 9.44 4.60 0.51
N MET A 170 10.54 4.34 1.19
CA MET A 170 10.90 5.06 2.40
C MET A 170 12.20 5.81 2.19
N VAL A 171 12.21 7.05 2.66
CA VAL A 171 13.38 7.92 2.68
C VAL A 171 13.47 8.52 4.06
N GLN A 172 14.63 8.37 4.69
CA GLN A 172 14.89 8.84 6.03
C GLN A 172 16.03 9.88 6.00
N PRO A 173 15.84 11.06 6.62
CA PRO A 173 16.89 12.06 6.75
C PRO A 173 18.00 11.59 7.71
N PRO A 174 19.15 12.26 7.72
CA PRO A 174 20.23 11.97 8.66
C PRO A 174 19.77 12.02 10.12
N LEU A 175 20.31 11.13 10.95
CA LEU A 175 19.93 11.00 12.35
C LEU A 175 20.93 11.71 13.28
N PRO A 176 20.45 12.33 14.37
CA PRO A 176 21.31 12.76 15.47
C PRO A 176 21.98 11.56 16.18
N GLU A 177 23.14 11.81 16.79
CA GLU A 177 23.87 10.85 17.61
C GLU A 177 23.54 11.04 19.10
N SER A 178 23.32 9.93 19.81
CA SER A 178 23.21 9.94 21.27
C SER A 178 24.58 10.12 21.93
N PRO A 179 24.72 10.92 23.00
CA PRO A 179 25.95 10.99 23.78
C PRO A 179 26.44 9.61 24.28
N ASN A 180 25.51 8.68 24.49
CA ASN A 180 25.77 7.32 24.97
C ASN A 180 25.57 6.27 23.88
N TRP A 181 25.76 6.62 22.59
CA TRP A 181 25.48 5.74 21.45
C TRP A 181 26.17 4.37 21.53
N ARG A 182 27.33 4.29 22.17
CA ARG A 182 28.06 3.02 22.37
C ARG A 182 27.27 2.05 23.25
N ASN A 183 26.49 2.55 24.21
CA ASN A 183 25.68 1.73 25.12
C ASN A 183 24.28 1.47 24.55
N ASP A 184 23.59 2.51 24.08
CA ASP A 184 22.20 2.42 23.63
C ASP A 184 22.04 2.03 22.14
N GLY A 185 23.13 2.08 21.37
CA GLY A 185 23.14 1.79 19.93
C GLY A 185 22.70 2.97 19.05
N MET A 186 22.37 4.13 19.63
CA MET A 186 21.78 5.28 18.95
C MET A 186 22.81 6.15 18.19
N VAL A 187 23.51 5.54 17.24
CA VAL A 187 24.51 6.21 16.38
C VAL A 187 23.86 7.23 15.45
N GLY A 188 24.57 8.33 15.17
CA GLY A 188 24.13 9.35 14.21
C GLY A 188 24.60 9.07 12.78
N THR A 189 24.04 9.80 11.82
CA THR A 189 24.40 9.67 10.40
C THR A 189 24.46 11.04 9.71
N ARG A 190 25.04 11.07 8.51
CA ARG A 190 25.26 12.33 7.74
C ARG A 190 24.52 12.36 6.41
N ASP A 191 24.33 11.19 5.79
CA ASP A 191 23.71 11.07 4.48
C ASP A 191 22.26 10.63 4.60
N TRP A 192 21.44 11.00 3.62
CA TRP A 192 20.10 10.47 3.47
C TRP A 192 20.14 8.99 3.08
N ARG A 193 19.12 8.23 3.54
CA ARG A 193 19.00 6.80 3.22
C ARG A 193 17.60 6.51 2.67
N GLY A 194 17.58 5.72 1.59
CA GLY A 194 16.35 5.27 0.95
C GLY A 194 16.31 3.76 0.85
N PHE A 195 15.18 3.15 1.19
CA PHE A 195 15.00 1.70 1.08
C PHE A 195 13.54 1.34 0.81
N LYS A 196 13.32 0.12 0.31
CA LYS A 196 12.00 -0.37 -0.09
C LYS A 196 11.79 -1.80 0.41
N PRO A 197 11.12 -1.99 1.55
CA PRO A 197 11.00 -3.30 2.18
C PRO A 197 10.16 -4.23 1.31
N VAL A 198 10.68 -5.44 1.13
CA VAL A 198 9.97 -6.52 0.46
C VAL A 198 9.51 -7.50 1.53
N VAL A 199 8.20 -7.67 1.61
CA VAL A 199 7.48 -8.50 2.57
C VAL A 199 6.64 -9.46 1.76
N LYS A 200 6.87 -10.76 1.92
CA LYS A 200 6.05 -11.83 1.32
C LYS A 200 5.45 -12.67 2.44
N GLY A 201 4.17 -13.01 2.31
CA GLY A 201 3.50 -13.80 3.32
C GLY A 201 2.03 -14.05 3.01
N LYS A 202 1.29 -14.52 4.01
CA LYS A 202 -0.17 -14.61 3.96
C LYS A 202 -0.80 -13.64 4.95
N ALA A 203 -1.85 -12.94 4.52
CA ALA A 203 -2.59 -11.97 5.28
C ALA A 203 -3.94 -12.51 5.80
N GLY A 204 -4.29 -12.18 7.04
CA GLY A 204 -5.60 -12.46 7.67
C GLY A 204 -6.12 -11.24 8.43
N VAL A 205 -7.42 -11.15 8.71
CA VAL A 205 -8.04 -9.96 9.36
C VAL A 205 -8.37 -10.24 10.82
N PHE A 206 -8.01 -9.33 11.73
CA PHE A 206 -8.33 -9.46 13.16
C PHE A 206 -9.00 -8.21 13.73
N ARG A 207 -9.66 -8.37 14.87
CA ARG A 207 -10.27 -7.24 15.59
C ARG A 207 -9.28 -6.72 16.63
N VAL A 208 -9.25 -5.39 16.77
CA VAL A 208 -8.40 -4.68 17.72
C VAL A 208 -9.25 -3.81 18.64
N LYS A 209 -8.86 -3.78 19.92
CA LYS A 209 -9.31 -2.83 20.92
C LYS A 209 -8.09 -2.19 21.59
N GLY A 210 -8.14 -0.90 21.90
CA GLY A 210 -7.08 -0.27 22.69
C GLY A 210 -7.13 -0.70 24.15
N GLY A 211 -5.97 -0.96 24.75
CA GLY A 211 -5.84 -1.41 26.13
C GLY A 211 -5.44 -0.33 27.14
N LEU A 212 -5.27 0.93 26.69
CA LEU A 212 -5.02 2.09 27.56
C LEU A 212 -6.34 2.79 27.96
N PRO A 213 -6.33 3.64 29.02
CA PRO A 213 -7.51 4.38 29.45
C PRO A 213 -8.20 5.11 28.29
N GLY A 214 -9.52 4.95 28.19
CA GLY A 214 -10.33 5.47 27.07
C GLY A 214 -10.27 4.63 25.80
N ASP A 215 -10.02 3.31 25.92
CA ASP A 215 -9.89 2.37 24.80
C ASP A 215 -8.82 2.78 23.76
N ARG A 216 -7.76 3.44 24.22
CA ARG A 216 -6.69 3.95 23.37
C ARG A 216 -5.64 2.90 23.08
N CYS A 217 -5.06 2.93 21.88
CA CYS A 217 -3.96 2.05 21.52
C CYS A 217 -2.59 2.63 21.92
N GLY A 218 -2.47 3.94 22.08
CA GLY A 218 -1.22 4.63 22.47
C GLY A 218 -1.46 5.82 23.40
N ASP A 219 -0.41 6.24 24.10
CA ASP A 219 -0.44 7.32 25.10
C ASP A 219 -0.78 8.71 24.53
N ASP A 220 -1.04 9.70 25.39
CA ASP A 220 -1.39 11.08 24.99
C ASP A 220 -0.26 11.84 24.31
N SER A 221 0.96 11.33 24.38
CA SER A 221 1.97 11.83 23.47
C SER A 221 1.50 11.47 22.06
N ASN A 222 1.18 10.20 21.75
CA ASN A 222 0.68 9.72 20.45
C ASN A 222 -0.75 10.21 20.06
N ALA A 223 -1.30 11.21 20.77
CA ALA A 223 -2.72 11.60 20.83
C ALA A 223 -3.42 12.08 19.55
N LYS A 224 -2.76 12.29 18.42
CA LYS A 224 -3.48 12.68 17.17
C LYS A 224 -4.19 11.53 16.45
N LEU A 225 -4.31 10.37 17.09
CA LEU A 225 -4.99 9.17 16.56
C LEU A 225 -6.43 8.97 17.05
N GLY A 226 -7.03 9.92 17.77
CA GLY A 226 -8.43 9.79 18.22
C GLY A 226 -9.15 11.11 18.42
N ARG A 227 -9.90 11.57 17.41
CA ARG A 227 -11.12 12.37 17.61
C ARG A 227 -12.01 12.47 16.35
N ILE A 228 -13.32 12.38 16.60
CA ILE A 228 -14.52 12.75 15.81
C ILE A 228 -15.24 11.63 15.02
N SER A 229 -16.43 11.27 15.53
CA SER A 229 -17.68 10.89 14.80
C SER A 229 -18.59 12.14 14.79
N ARG A 230 -19.46 12.47 13.82
CA ARG A 230 -20.58 11.78 13.15
C ARG A 230 -20.86 12.50 11.80
N ILE A 231 -21.45 11.78 10.82
CA ILE A 231 -22.56 12.24 9.94
C ILE A 231 -23.09 11.01 9.15
N ILE A 232 -24.41 10.83 9.23
CA ILE A 232 -25.36 10.03 8.42
C ILE A 232 -25.53 8.54 8.77
N ASP A 233 -26.54 8.31 9.61
CA ASP A 233 -27.37 7.11 9.66
C ASP A 233 -27.99 6.81 8.29
N LYS A 234 -27.62 5.66 7.71
CA LYS A 234 -28.55 4.56 7.38
C LYS A 234 -27.78 3.48 6.61
N GLY A 235 -27.36 2.43 7.33
CA GLY A 235 -27.08 1.11 6.75
C GLY A 235 -25.63 0.64 6.77
N LEU A 236 -25.16 0.12 7.92
CA LEU A 236 -24.40 -1.13 8.07
C LEU A 236 -23.95 -1.26 9.53
N GLU A 237 -24.60 -2.17 10.26
CA GLU A 237 -24.37 -2.42 11.68
C GLU A 237 -22.98 -3.03 11.98
N LYS A 238 -22.37 -2.52 13.07
CA LYS A 238 -21.33 -3.13 13.94
C LYS A 238 -19.84 -2.89 13.58
N VAL A 239 -19.42 -1.62 13.71
CA VAL A 239 -18.06 -1.19 14.12
C VAL A 239 -18.23 -0.20 15.29
N CYS A 240 -17.45 -0.34 16.37
CA CYS A 240 -17.67 0.21 17.73
C CYS A 240 -17.89 1.75 17.86
N THR A 241 -18.69 2.21 18.85
CA THR A 241 -18.84 3.63 19.29
C THR A 241 -19.35 3.75 20.74
N ILE A 242 -19.05 4.87 21.50
CA ILE A 242 -19.99 5.70 22.35
C ILE A 242 -19.36 6.97 23.07
N ILE A 243 -20.00 8.17 22.88
CA ILE A 243 -20.37 9.42 23.69
C ILE A 243 -19.32 10.21 24.56
N ASP A 244 -19.32 11.55 24.84
CA ASP A 244 -19.64 12.92 24.28
C ASP A 244 -19.39 13.99 25.40
N ALA A 245 -18.83 15.19 25.11
CA ALA A 245 -19.42 16.52 25.42
C ALA A 245 -18.64 17.71 24.76
N THR A 246 -19.41 18.71 24.33
CA THR A 246 -19.18 19.93 23.49
C THR A 246 -18.24 21.02 24.10
N GLU A 247 -17.74 22.07 23.42
CA GLU A 247 -18.33 23.06 22.48
C GLU A 247 -17.35 23.55 21.37
N ASP A 248 -17.92 24.05 20.27
CA ASP A 248 -17.34 24.77 19.12
C ASP A 248 -16.74 23.96 17.95
N GLY A 249 -17.49 23.95 16.84
CA GLY A 249 -17.43 22.96 15.76
C GLY A 249 -16.63 23.30 14.50
N ALA A 250 -16.12 22.23 13.85
CA ALA A 250 -16.04 21.97 12.40
C ALA A 250 -15.37 20.59 12.19
N SER A 251 -15.94 19.72 11.33
CA SER A 251 -15.82 18.24 11.36
C SER A 251 -14.99 17.61 10.21
N VAL A 252 -14.22 16.52 10.49
CA VAL A 252 -13.85 15.41 9.57
C VAL A 252 -13.54 14.10 10.37
N ASN A 253 -14.13 12.97 9.95
CA ASN A 253 -14.16 11.62 10.58
C ASN A 253 -12.88 10.75 10.45
N LEU A 254 -12.61 9.84 11.42
CA LEU A 254 -11.63 8.73 11.31
C LEU A 254 -12.17 7.38 11.84
N THR A 255 -12.13 6.33 11.01
CA THR A 255 -12.38 4.92 11.36
C THR A 255 -11.15 4.09 10.95
N PHE A 256 -10.63 3.23 11.83
CA PHE A 256 -9.56 2.28 11.48
C PHE A 256 -10.09 1.30 10.42
N LEU A 257 -9.54 1.33 9.21
CA LEU A 257 -10.14 0.62 8.09
C LEU A 257 -9.69 -0.84 8.01
N LEU A 258 -8.46 -1.20 8.39
CA LEU A 258 -7.95 -2.56 8.23
C LEU A 258 -6.87 -2.94 9.25
N ALA A 259 -7.02 -4.10 9.91
CA ALA A 259 -6.03 -4.74 10.77
C ALA A 259 -5.69 -6.13 10.22
N PHE A 260 -4.42 -6.36 9.87
CA PHE A 260 -3.99 -7.62 9.25
C PHE A 260 -2.80 -8.28 9.95
N THR A 261 -2.88 -9.60 10.11
CA THR A 261 -1.70 -10.43 10.40
C THR A 261 -1.00 -10.74 9.10
N VAL A 262 0.33 -10.67 9.07
CA VAL A 262 1.11 -11.24 7.97
C VAL A 262 2.11 -12.24 8.52
N GLN A 263 1.98 -13.50 8.14
CA GLN A 263 3.01 -14.50 8.41
C GLN A 263 4.08 -14.41 7.33
N LEU A 264 5.33 -14.08 7.71
CA LEU A 264 6.42 -13.83 6.77
C LEU A 264 7.24 -15.09 6.51
N ASP A 265 7.19 -15.56 5.26
CA ASP A 265 8.01 -16.68 4.79
C ASP A 265 9.43 -16.20 4.41
N GLU A 266 9.54 -14.96 3.92
CA GLU A 266 10.80 -14.36 3.49
C GLU A 266 10.75 -12.82 3.67
N TRP A 267 11.50 -12.29 4.65
CA TRP A 267 11.83 -10.87 4.74
C TRP A 267 13.25 -10.66 4.22
N VAL A 268 13.38 -10.07 3.03
CA VAL A 268 14.67 -9.63 2.50
C VAL A 268 14.72 -8.12 2.72
N PRO A 269 15.51 -7.61 3.67
CA PRO A 269 15.91 -6.22 3.63
C PRO A 269 16.67 -6.06 2.33
N THR A 270 16.03 -5.52 1.29
CA THR A 270 16.78 -4.99 0.15
C THR A 270 17.85 -4.10 0.74
N SER A 271 19.11 -4.33 0.37
CA SER A 271 20.25 -3.54 0.87
C SER A 271 19.86 -2.08 0.96
N CYS A 272 20.02 -1.46 2.14
CA CYS A 272 19.80 -0.03 2.30
C CYS A 272 20.83 0.65 1.41
N LYS A 273 20.40 1.00 0.19
CA LYS A 273 21.26 1.68 -0.75
C LYS A 273 21.41 3.09 -0.25
N GLN A 274 22.63 3.61 -0.28
CA GLN A 274 22.80 5.05 -0.32
C GLN A 274 21.94 5.53 -1.48
N SER A 275 20.96 6.39 -1.19
CA SER A 275 20.24 7.03 -2.28
C SER A 275 21.30 7.72 -3.15
N ARG A 276 21.17 7.68 -4.48
CA ARG A 276 21.99 8.49 -5.41
C ARG A 276 21.71 10.00 -5.26
N LEU A 277 21.39 10.43 -4.04
CA LEU A 277 20.92 11.74 -3.65
C LEU A 277 21.96 12.23 -2.65
N GLY A 278 22.81 13.13 -3.12
CA GLY A 278 24.07 13.51 -2.50
C GLY A 278 23.94 14.22 -1.16
N HIS A 279 25.10 14.66 -0.66
CA HIS A 279 25.26 15.51 0.52
C HIS A 279 24.46 16.82 0.36
N PHE A 280 23.75 17.25 1.42
CA PHE A 280 23.45 18.67 1.59
C PHE A 280 24.76 19.36 1.97
N GLY A 281 25.48 19.85 0.97
CA GLY A 281 26.54 20.84 1.16
C GLY A 281 25.97 22.25 1.02
N GLU A 282 26.48 23.16 1.85
CA GLU A 282 26.44 24.63 1.75
C GLU A 282 25.42 25.42 2.61
N GLU A 283 24.13 25.06 2.76
CA GLU A 283 23.23 25.88 3.61
C GLU A 283 23.19 25.48 5.11
N GLY A 284 23.61 24.26 5.43
CA GLY A 284 23.80 23.82 6.82
C GLY A 284 25.13 24.27 7.45
N ASP A 285 26.03 24.81 6.63
CA ASP A 285 27.40 25.17 7.03
C ASP A 285 27.51 26.63 7.48
N LEU A 286 26.55 27.51 7.16
CA LEU A 286 26.55 28.88 7.66
C LEU A 286 26.40 28.96 9.20
N LEU A 287 25.71 27.98 9.80
CA LEU A 287 25.56 27.85 11.26
C LEU A 287 26.73 27.13 11.94
N ARG A 288 27.62 26.47 11.17
CA ARG A 288 28.80 25.75 11.67
C ARG A 288 30.12 26.49 11.41
N ASN A 289 30.17 27.37 10.41
CA ASN A 289 31.34 28.14 9.99
C ASN A 289 31.86 29.17 11.02
N LYS A 290 31.29 29.23 12.23
CA LYS A 290 31.89 29.95 13.36
C LYS A 290 32.82 29.10 14.24
N LEU A 291 32.95 27.79 14.02
CA LEU A 291 33.60 26.91 15.02
C LEU A 291 34.63 25.89 14.53
N SER A 292 35.03 25.86 13.25
CA SER A 292 36.11 24.93 12.84
C SER A 292 36.85 25.38 11.59
N HIS A 293 37.66 26.42 11.73
CA HIS A 293 38.92 26.49 10.98
C HIS A 293 39.79 25.32 11.45
N PHE A 294 39.96 24.28 10.63
CA PHE A 294 41.22 23.55 10.43
C PHE A 294 40.98 22.26 9.62
N HIS A 295 41.83 22.10 8.60
CA HIS A 295 42.14 20.94 7.78
C HIS A 295 41.48 20.74 6.41
N GLU A 296 42.39 20.79 5.43
CA GLU A 296 42.33 20.76 3.98
C GLU A 296 42.07 19.38 3.35
N ASN A 297 41.45 19.45 2.17
CA ASN A 297 41.71 18.77 0.89
C ASN A 297 42.23 17.33 0.84
N LEU A 298 41.55 16.50 0.05
CA LEU A 298 42.09 15.88 -1.19
C LEU A 298 41.04 15.01 -1.91
N GLY A 299 40.98 15.14 -3.24
CA GLY A 299 40.80 13.98 -4.13
C GLY A 299 39.47 13.82 -4.88
N GLN A 300 39.38 14.44 -6.07
CA GLN A 300 38.46 14.05 -7.16
C GLN A 300 38.74 12.62 -7.65
N GLN A 301 37.68 11.90 -8.05
CA GLN A 301 37.77 10.96 -9.18
C GLN A 301 36.43 10.81 -9.90
N GLN A 302 36.44 11.19 -11.18
CA GLN A 302 35.39 10.96 -12.18
C GLN A 302 35.28 9.47 -12.53
N VAL A 303 34.05 8.97 -12.70
CA VAL A 303 33.77 7.79 -13.52
C VAL A 303 32.54 8.08 -14.40
N ALA A 304 32.71 7.75 -15.68
CA ALA A 304 31.87 8.04 -16.85
C ALA A 304 30.44 7.42 -16.81
N PRO A 305 29.52 7.85 -17.71
CA PRO A 305 28.09 7.53 -17.64
C PRO A 305 27.79 6.20 -18.33
N ASN A 306 27.46 5.16 -17.55
CA ASN A 306 27.01 3.89 -18.11
C ASN A 306 25.48 3.75 -18.05
N CYS A 307 24.93 3.50 -19.25
CA CYS A 307 23.66 2.88 -19.59
C CYS A 307 22.39 3.44 -18.94
N SER A 308 21.64 4.15 -19.77
CA SER A 308 20.18 4.32 -19.70
C SER A 308 19.46 3.22 -18.93
N SER A 309 19.02 3.56 -17.72
CA SER A 309 18.12 2.75 -16.90
C SER A 309 16.84 2.46 -17.69
N PRO A 310 16.33 1.21 -17.66
CA PRO A 310 15.09 0.87 -18.33
C PRO A 310 13.97 1.75 -17.75
N LEU A 311 13.23 2.41 -18.64
CA LEU A 311 11.99 3.12 -18.34
C LEU A 311 11.17 2.27 -17.36
N THR A 312 11.13 2.69 -16.11
CA THR A 312 10.56 1.90 -15.02
C THR A 312 9.04 1.94 -15.19
N TYR A 313 8.46 0.85 -15.69
CA TYR A 313 7.01 0.72 -15.87
C TYR A 313 6.31 0.76 -14.52
N HIS A 314 5.75 1.92 -14.20
CA HIS A 314 5.05 2.22 -12.95
C HIS A 314 3.56 1.78 -12.96
N GLY A 315 3.22 0.76 -13.74
CA GLY A 315 1.86 0.24 -13.87
C GLY A 315 1.60 -0.95 -12.93
N ASN A 316 1.62 -0.72 -11.62
CA ASN A 316 1.19 -1.72 -10.63
C ASN A 316 -0.34 -1.87 -10.67
N ASN A 317 -0.84 -2.79 -11.50
CA ASN A 317 -2.27 -3.09 -11.54
C ASN A 317 -2.52 -4.59 -11.25
N PRO A 318 -2.57 -5.01 -9.96
CA PRO A 318 -2.91 -6.40 -9.59
C PRO A 318 -4.27 -6.85 -10.11
N SER A 319 -5.13 -5.90 -10.44
CA SER A 319 -6.47 -6.11 -10.99
C SER A 319 -6.45 -7.21 -12.05
N PHE A 320 -5.54 -7.15 -13.03
CA PHE A 320 -5.49 -8.12 -14.13
C PHE A 320 -5.21 -9.57 -13.71
N LEU A 321 -4.41 -9.79 -12.66
CA LEU A 321 -4.08 -11.13 -12.18
C LEU A 321 -5.23 -11.73 -11.35
N ILE A 322 -5.94 -10.87 -10.61
CA ILE A 322 -7.10 -11.26 -9.78
C ILE A 322 -8.35 -11.44 -10.66
N THR A 323 -8.50 -10.63 -11.72
CA THR A 323 -9.65 -10.67 -12.60
C THR A 323 -9.55 -11.77 -13.65
N ALA A 324 -8.34 -12.21 -14.05
CA ALA A 324 -8.18 -13.26 -15.05
C ALA A 324 -8.95 -14.55 -14.72
N PRO A 325 -8.87 -15.13 -13.50
CA PRO A 325 -9.69 -16.29 -13.13
C PRO A 325 -11.20 -16.01 -13.19
N ILE A 326 -11.64 -14.81 -12.81
CA ILE A 326 -13.05 -14.42 -12.83
C ILE A 326 -13.57 -14.31 -14.27
N ILE A 327 -12.80 -13.67 -15.15
CA ILE A 327 -13.14 -13.48 -16.57
C ILE A 327 -13.14 -14.83 -17.29
N LEU A 328 -12.17 -15.71 -17.02
CA LEU A 328 -12.14 -17.05 -17.60
C LEU A 328 -13.27 -17.93 -17.06
N TRP A 329 -13.68 -17.75 -15.80
CA TRP A 329 -14.85 -18.44 -15.24
C TRP A 329 -16.15 -17.97 -15.91
N ASP A 330 -16.30 -16.67 -16.17
CA ASP A 330 -17.41 -16.10 -16.96
C ASP A 330 -17.43 -16.60 -18.41
N ALA A 331 -16.28 -16.59 -19.09
CA ALA A 331 -16.17 -17.12 -20.45
C ALA A 331 -16.49 -18.62 -20.50
N GLY A 332 -16.01 -19.37 -19.50
CA GLY A 332 -16.32 -20.79 -19.33
C GLY A 332 -17.81 -21.05 -19.14
N PHE A 333 -18.53 -20.18 -18.40
CA PHE A 333 -19.98 -20.25 -18.29
C PHE A 333 -20.63 -20.15 -19.67
N CYS A 334 -20.23 -19.16 -20.47
CA CYS A 334 -20.82 -18.88 -21.77
C CYS A 334 -20.56 -20.00 -22.80
N PHE A 335 -19.31 -20.47 -22.91
CA PHE A 335 -18.95 -21.52 -23.86
C PHE A 335 -19.52 -22.90 -23.52
N MET A 336 -19.82 -23.16 -22.25
CA MET A 336 -20.35 -24.45 -21.81
C MET A 336 -21.88 -24.49 -21.75
N ARG A 337 -22.59 -23.48 -22.27
CA ARG A 337 -24.06 -23.52 -22.38
C ARG A 337 -24.47 -24.63 -23.37
N PRO A 338 -25.50 -25.44 -23.05
CA PRO A 338 -26.43 -25.30 -21.93
C PRO A 338 -26.00 -26.04 -20.64
N ARG A 339 -24.90 -26.82 -20.65
CA ARG A 339 -24.44 -27.62 -19.50
C ARG A 339 -24.14 -26.78 -18.25
N SER A 340 -23.69 -25.54 -18.43
CA SER A 340 -23.41 -24.57 -17.36
C SER A 340 -24.67 -23.88 -16.80
N MET A 341 -25.80 -23.90 -17.53
CA MET A 341 -27.04 -23.19 -17.18
C MET A 341 -27.86 -23.94 -16.13
N VAL A 342 -28.87 -23.29 -15.53
CA VAL A 342 -29.75 -23.97 -14.55
C VAL A 342 -30.40 -25.19 -15.21
N GLY A 343 -30.27 -26.36 -14.58
CA GLY A 343 -30.73 -27.65 -15.12
C GLY A 343 -29.66 -28.43 -15.89
N GLY A 344 -28.51 -27.83 -16.20
CA GLY A 344 -27.35 -28.50 -16.81
C GLY A 344 -26.51 -29.29 -15.79
N ASP A 345 -25.80 -30.30 -16.27
CA ASP A 345 -24.99 -31.22 -15.45
C ASP A 345 -23.74 -30.55 -14.85
N LEU A 346 -23.27 -29.45 -15.41
CA LEU A 346 -22.12 -28.67 -14.93
C LEU A 346 -22.53 -27.41 -14.15
N HIS A 347 -23.82 -27.14 -13.99
CA HIS A 347 -24.31 -25.91 -13.33
C HIS A 347 -23.75 -25.71 -11.92
N TRP A 348 -23.41 -26.80 -11.22
CA TRP A 348 -22.86 -26.74 -9.87
C TRP A 348 -21.56 -25.92 -9.76
N ILE A 349 -20.79 -25.77 -10.86
CA ILE A 349 -19.58 -24.93 -10.93
C ILE A 349 -19.96 -23.44 -11.00
N TRP A 350 -21.10 -23.13 -11.62
CA TRP A 350 -21.60 -21.76 -11.87
C TRP A 350 -22.88 -21.44 -11.09
N LYS A 351 -23.06 -22.02 -9.90
CA LYS A 351 -24.26 -21.77 -9.06
C LYS A 351 -24.62 -20.28 -8.90
N PRO A 352 -23.67 -19.33 -8.74
CA PRO A 352 -24.01 -17.91 -8.65
C PRO A 352 -24.70 -17.36 -9.91
N TYR A 353 -24.44 -17.94 -11.09
CA TYR A 353 -25.14 -17.57 -12.33
C TYR A 353 -26.60 -18.01 -12.33
N GLY A 354 -27.04 -18.89 -11.43
CA GLY A 354 -28.44 -19.28 -11.34
C GLY A 354 -29.37 -18.08 -11.20
N LYS A 355 -29.01 -17.13 -10.31
CA LYS A 355 -29.78 -15.88 -10.16
C LYS A 355 -29.45 -14.87 -11.26
N TYR A 356 -28.18 -14.79 -11.67
CA TYR A 356 -27.76 -13.78 -12.65
C TYR A 356 -28.42 -13.96 -14.03
N GLN A 357 -28.67 -15.21 -14.45
CA GLN A 357 -29.40 -15.55 -15.68
C GLN A 357 -30.85 -15.02 -15.71
N GLU A 358 -31.45 -14.80 -14.54
CA GLU A 358 -32.79 -14.19 -14.41
C GLU A 358 -32.71 -12.67 -14.41
N VAL A 359 -31.57 -12.10 -14.00
CA VAL A 359 -31.34 -10.65 -13.98
C VAL A 359 -30.96 -10.16 -15.37
N ASP A 360 -29.98 -10.78 -16.00
CA ASP A 360 -29.59 -10.47 -17.36
C ASP A 360 -29.94 -11.63 -18.29
N LEU A 361 -30.97 -11.42 -19.11
CA LEU A 361 -31.47 -12.43 -20.03
C LEU A 361 -30.46 -12.80 -21.13
N LEU A 362 -29.44 -11.97 -21.39
CA LEU A 362 -28.31 -12.32 -22.27
C LEU A 362 -27.49 -13.51 -21.74
N TYR A 363 -27.53 -13.72 -20.42
CA TYR A 363 -26.93 -14.88 -19.78
C TYR A 363 -27.91 -16.05 -19.65
N GLY A 364 -29.22 -15.80 -19.72
CA GLY A 364 -30.29 -16.76 -19.51
C GLY A 364 -30.66 -17.63 -20.72
N ALA A 365 -31.62 -18.53 -20.49
CA ALA A 365 -32.09 -19.52 -21.47
C ALA A 365 -32.64 -18.87 -22.75
N ALA A 366 -33.36 -17.75 -22.61
CA ALA A 366 -33.95 -17.01 -23.72
C ALA A 366 -32.91 -16.62 -24.79
N ALA A 367 -31.75 -16.08 -24.38
CA ALA A 367 -30.69 -15.71 -25.34
C ALA A 367 -30.08 -16.94 -26.03
N PHE A 368 -29.91 -18.05 -25.31
CA PHE A 368 -29.36 -19.29 -25.87
C PHE A 368 -30.34 -19.93 -26.88
N GLU A 369 -31.61 -20.05 -26.52
CA GLU A 369 -32.66 -20.65 -27.36
C GLU A 369 -32.93 -19.81 -28.62
N ASN A 370 -32.85 -18.48 -28.51
CA ASN A 370 -32.98 -17.56 -29.64
C ASN A 370 -31.73 -17.51 -30.54
N GLY A 371 -30.65 -18.23 -30.20
CA GLY A 371 -29.41 -18.22 -30.96
C GLY A 371 -28.68 -16.87 -30.92
N ASP A 372 -28.83 -16.09 -29.84
CA ASP A 372 -28.15 -14.81 -29.68
C ASP A 372 -26.64 -15.01 -29.47
N GLY A 373 -25.86 -14.59 -30.46
CA GLY A 373 -24.40 -14.73 -30.45
C GLY A 373 -23.66 -13.68 -29.61
N PHE A 374 -24.33 -12.63 -29.14
CA PHE A 374 -23.67 -11.47 -28.54
C PHE A 374 -22.87 -11.84 -27.29
N THR A 375 -23.47 -12.58 -26.35
CA THR A 375 -22.82 -12.98 -25.09
C THR A 375 -21.62 -13.89 -25.31
N ASN A 376 -21.69 -14.80 -26.29
CA ASN A 376 -20.57 -15.67 -26.64
C ASN A 376 -19.45 -14.90 -27.37
N ALA A 377 -19.79 -13.92 -28.21
CA ALA A 377 -18.80 -13.04 -28.83
C ALA A 377 -18.06 -12.19 -27.78
N GLN A 378 -18.79 -11.67 -26.79
CA GLN A 378 -18.23 -10.99 -25.62
C GLN A 378 -17.28 -11.90 -24.83
N ALA A 379 -17.67 -13.16 -24.59
CA ALA A 379 -16.83 -14.16 -23.93
C ALA A 379 -15.56 -14.50 -24.73
N ALA A 380 -15.61 -14.54 -26.06
CA ALA A 380 -14.42 -14.74 -26.90
C ALA A 380 -13.44 -13.56 -26.77
N LEU A 381 -13.95 -12.32 -26.78
CA LEU A 381 -13.13 -11.14 -26.54
C LEU A 381 -12.55 -11.11 -25.13
N ASN A 382 -13.30 -11.57 -24.12
CA ASN A 382 -12.81 -11.77 -22.74
C ASN A 382 -11.55 -12.66 -22.69
N VAL A 383 -11.49 -13.73 -23.49
CA VAL A 383 -10.30 -14.59 -23.57
C VAL A 383 -9.11 -13.84 -24.19
N VAL A 384 -9.31 -13.16 -25.32
CA VAL A 384 -8.26 -12.39 -26.00
C VAL A 384 -7.72 -11.29 -25.08
N GLU A 385 -8.62 -10.53 -24.46
CA GLU A 385 -8.30 -9.49 -23.49
C GLU A 385 -7.52 -10.06 -22.30
N THR A 386 -7.93 -11.21 -21.76
CA THR A 386 -7.22 -11.87 -20.65
C THR A 386 -5.81 -12.27 -21.04
N LEU A 387 -5.61 -12.81 -22.25
CA LEU A 387 -4.28 -13.13 -22.77
C LEU A 387 -3.42 -11.87 -22.93
N MET A 388 -3.97 -10.77 -23.42
CA MET A 388 -3.27 -9.49 -23.53
C MET A 388 -2.92 -8.90 -22.15
N ASN A 389 -3.83 -9.01 -21.18
CA ASN A 389 -3.61 -8.59 -19.80
C ASN A 389 -2.50 -9.40 -19.12
N LEU A 390 -2.49 -10.73 -19.29
CA LEU A 390 -1.42 -11.60 -18.80
C LEU A 390 -0.10 -11.33 -19.52
N GLY A 391 -0.13 -11.11 -20.83
CA GLY A 391 1.02 -10.70 -21.62
C GLY A 391 1.61 -9.37 -21.13
N TYR A 392 0.75 -8.39 -20.85
CA TYR A 392 1.17 -7.12 -20.23
C TYR A 392 1.87 -7.36 -18.90
N LEU A 393 1.29 -8.18 -18.00
CA LEU A 393 1.91 -8.49 -16.71
C LEU A 393 3.26 -9.19 -16.87
N PHE A 394 3.36 -10.15 -17.80
CA PHE A 394 4.62 -10.84 -18.11
C PHE A 394 5.68 -9.85 -18.60
N LEU A 395 5.33 -8.99 -19.57
CA LEU A 395 6.24 -7.99 -20.14
C LEU A 395 6.56 -6.83 -19.19
N ALA A 396 5.70 -6.54 -18.22
CA ALA A 396 5.92 -5.48 -17.23
C ALA A 396 6.75 -5.98 -16.03
N HIS A 397 6.66 -7.27 -15.67
CA HIS A 397 7.17 -7.77 -14.39
C HIS A 397 8.17 -8.93 -14.49
N ILE A 398 8.14 -9.73 -15.55
CA ILE A 398 9.03 -10.89 -15.74
C ILE A 398 10.08 -10.60 -16.80
N ALA A 399 9.66 -10.07 -17.96
CA ALA A 399 10.54 -9.69 -19.06
C ALA A 399 10.37 -8.19 -19.40
N PRO A 400 10.86 -7.26 -18.55
CA PRO A 400 10.66 -5.82 -18.70
C PRO A 400 11.02 -5.31 -20.10
N THR A 401 10.03 -4.82 -20.85
CA THR A 401 10.21 -4.27 -22.20
C THR A 401 9.53 -2.91 -22.36
N PRO A 402 10.09 -1.98 -23.16
CA PRO A 402 9.45 -0.70 -23.51
C PRO A 402 8.08 -0.84 -24.21
N VAL A 403 7.73 -2.05 -24.66
CA VAL A 403 6.46 -2.32 -25.35
C VAL A 403 5.31 -2.65 -24.38
N ALA A 404 5.61 -3.03 -23.13
CA ALA A 404 4.60 -3.40 -22.13
C ALA A 404 3.41 -2.42 -22.02
N PRO A 405 3.58 -1.10 -21.84
CA PRO A 405 2.47 -0.17 -21.64
C PRO A 405 1.57 -0.06 -22.86
N LEU A 406 2.09 -0.31 -24.07
CA LEU A 406 1.29 -0.33 -25.30
C LEU A 406 0.31 -1.50 -25.27
N LEU A 407 0.80 -2.69 -24.89
CA LEU A 407 -0.04 -3.88 -24.75
C LEU A 407 -1.11 -3.69 -23.66
N GLY A 408 -0.73 -3.15 -22.49
CA GLY A 408 -1.66 -2.85 -21.41
C GLY A 408 -2.69 -1.77 -21.79
N PHE A 409 -2.28 -0.75 -22.54
CA PHE A 409 -3.17 0.31 -23.02
C PHE A 409 -4.19 -0.24 -24.02
N ALA A 410 -3.73 -1.02 -25.02
CA ALA A 410 -4.60 -1.64 -26.01
C ALA A 410 -5.63 -2.58 -25.36
N SER A 411 -5.19 -3.38 -24.39
CA SER A 411 -6.08 -4.27 -23.63
C SER A 411 -7.14 -3.49 -22.85
N ALA A 412 -6.76 -2.42 -22.14
CA ALA A 412 -7.72 -1.61 -21.39
C ALA A 412 -8.73 -0.88 -22.28
N VAL A 413 -8.31 -0.41 -23.47
CA VAL A 413 -9.22 0.15 -24.48
C VAL A 413 -10.21 -0.90 -24.98
N MET A 414 -9.77 -2.15 -25.18
CA MET A 414 -10.64 -3.26 -25.54
C MET A 414 -11.69 -3.51 -24.45
N THR A 415 -11.29 -3.61 -23.17
CA THR A 415 -12.23 -3.77 -22.05
C THR A 415 -13.27 -2.67 -22.04
N LEU A 416 -12.83 -1.41 -22.11
CA LEU A 416 -13.73 -0.26 -22.06
C LEU A 416 -14.71 -0.27 -23.24
N SER A 417 -14.22 -0.48 -24.46
CA SER A 417 -15.04 -0.47 -25.68
C SER A 417 -16.11 -1.56 -25.63
N LYS A 418 -15.71 -2.75 -25.17
CA LYS A 418 -16.60 -3.90 -25.01
C LYS A 418 -17.69 -3.64 -23.96
N THR A 419 -17.33 -3.09 -22.80
CA THR A 419 -18.30 -2.75 -21.74
C THR A 419 -19.23 -1.62 -22.18
N VAL A 420 -18.73 -0.62 -22.90
CA VAL A 420 -19.58 0.43 -23.50
C VAL A 420 -20.56 -0.17 -24.50
N LEU A 421 -20.13 -1.11 -25.34
CA LEU A 421 -21.01 -1.80 -26.29
C LEU A 421 -22.12 -2.59 -25.57
N TYR A 422 -21.78 -3.30 -24.48
CA TYR A 422 -22.75 -4.03 -23.66
C TYR A 422 -23.83 -3.11 -23.07
N TRP A 423 -23.46 -1.94 -22.55
CA TRP A 423 -24.43 -0.95 -22.06
C TRP A 423 -25.23 -0.29 -23.18
N ALA A 424 -24.58 0.01 -24.31
CA ALA A 424 -25.22 0.62 -25.46
C ALA A 424 -26.28 -0.31 -26.07
N GLN A 425 -26.03 -1.62 -26.11
CA GLN A 425 -27.00 -2.60 -26.59
C GLN A 425 -28.29 -2.55 -25.78
N GLU A 426 -28.21 -2.52 -24.44
CA GLU A 426 -29.40 -2.35 -23.59
C GLU A 426 -30.09 -1.00 -23.81
N TYR A 427 -29.33 0.10 -23.97
CA TYR A 427 -29.90 1.40 -24.24
C TYR A 427 -30.68 1.44 -25.56
N TYR A 428 -30.11 0.92 -26.66
CA TYR A 428 -30.73 0.95 -27.99
C TYR A 428 -31.88 -0.04 -28.16
N CYS A 429 -31.92 -1.14 -27.39
CA CYS A 429 -33.06 -2.06 -27.40
C CYS A 429 -34.14 -1.73 -26.35
N GLY A 430 -33.99 -0.63 -25.61
CA GLY A 430 -34.96 -0.20 -24.59
C GLY A 430 -34.98 -1.08 -23.33
N GLY A 431 -33.84 -1.67 -22.96
CA GLY A 431 -33.70 -2.56 -21.80
C GLY A 431 -34.26 -3.95 -22.06
N CYS A 432 -34.06 -4.49 -23.25
CA CYS A 432 -34.62 -5.78 -23.67
C CYS A 432 -34.15 -6.96 -22.80
N ALA A 433 -32.93 -6.94 -22.23
CA ALA A 433 -32.42 -8.04 -21.42
C ALA A 433 -32.48 -7.79 -19.92
N VAL A 434 -32.53 -6.52 -19.48
CA VAL A 434 -32.49 -6.17 -18.05
C VAL A 434 -33.65 -5.30 -17.55
N GLY A 435 -34.48 -4.78 -18.45
CA GLY A 435 -35.55 -3.82 -18.14
C GLY A 435 -36.72 -4.40 -17.34
N HIS A 436 -36.83 -5.73 -17.25
CA HIS A 436 -37.84 -6.42 -16.43
C HIS A 436 -37.50 -6.40 -14.93
N ASN A 437 -36.27 -6.04 -14.55
CA ASN A 437 -35.85 -6.04 -13.15
C ASN A 437 -36.35 -4.82 -12.38
N ASN A 438 -36.59 -4.99 -11.08
CA ASN A 438 -36.77 -3.86 -10.19
C ASN A 438 -35.46 -3.05 -10.05
N TRP A 439 -35.57 -1.79 -9.66
CA TRP A 439 -34.43 -0.87 -9.56
C TRP A 439 -33.31 -1.35 -8.64
N GLN A 440 -33.62 -2.02 -7.52
CA GLN A 440 -32.61 -2.48 -6.56
C GLN A 440 -31.81 -3.65 -7.12
N THR A 441 -32.47 -4.61 -7.76
CA THR A 441 -31.83 -5.74 -8.43
C THR A 441 -30.96 -5.27 -9.59
N LEU A 442 -31.49 -4.37 -10.42
CA LEU A 442 -30.74 -3.78 -11.52
C LEU A 442 -29.49 -3.03 -11.02
N LEU A 443 -29.63 -2.24 -9.96
CA LEU A 443 -28.53 -1.49 -9.37
C LEU A 443 -27.43 -2.42 -8.83
N ALA A 444 -27.80 -3.42 -8.02
CA ALA A 444 -26.86 -4.28 -7.32
C ALA A 444 -26.14 -5.30 -8.24
N TYR A 445 -26.86 -5.86 -9.21
CA TYR A 445 -26.34 -6.98 -10.01
C TYR A 445 -25.84 -6.56 -11.40
N TRP A 446 -26.29 -5.43 -11.94
CA TRP A 446 -25.94 -5.00 -13.30
C TRP A 446 -25.17 -3.68 -13.32
N ILE A 447 -25.73 -2.62 -12.72
CA ILE A 447 -25.15 -1.25 -12.76
C ILE A 447 -23.84 -1.18 -11.97
N ILE A 448 -23.81 -1.62 -10.71
CA ILE A 448 -22.60 -1.51 -9.88
C ILE A 448 -21.46 -2.41 -10.43
N PRO A 449 -21.69 -3.71 -10.72
CA PRO A 449 -20.65 -4.56 -11.29
C PRO A 449 -20.21 -4.08 -12.67
N GLY A 450 -21.15 -3.80 -13.59
CA GLY A 450 -20.85 -3.30 -14.94
C GLY A 450 -20.17 -1.93 -14.93
N GLY A 451 -20.60 -1.03 -14.04
CA GLY A 451 -20.01 0.31 -13.89
C GLY A 451 -18.57 0.28 -13.39
N SER A 452 -18.22 -0.69 -12.54
CA SER A 452 -16.83 -0.89 -12.12
C SER A 452 -15.91 -1.21 -13.31
N TRP A 453 -16.43 -1.94 -14.31
CA TRP A 453 -15.75 -2.26 -15.56
C TRP A 453 -15.68 -1.10 -16.55
N LEU A 454 -16.36 0.03 -16.30
CA LEU A 454 -16.13 1.27 -17.04
C LEU A 454 -15.04 2.12 -16.36
N ILE A 455 -15.11 2.24 -15.03
CA ILE A 455 -14.21 3.13 -14.26
C ILE A 455 -12.78 2.59 -14.27
N VAL A 456 -12.58 1.30 -13.97
CA VAL A 456 -11.24 0.74 -13.80
C VAL A 456 -10.42 0.81 -15.11
N PRO A 457 -10.91 0.33 -16.26
CA PRO A 457 -10.16 0.42 -17.52
C PRO A 457 -9.89 1.87 -17.94
N THR A 458 -10.83 2.80 -17.68
CA THR A 458 -10.62 4.23 -17.95
C THR A 458 -9.42 4.79 -17.18
N LEU A 459 -9.28 4.45 -15.89
CA LEU A 459 -8.13 4.86 -15.09
C LEU A 459 -6.81 4.26 -15.62
N VAL A 460 -6.85 3.01 -16.10
CA VAL A 460 -5.70 2.33 -16.72
C VAL A 460 -5.27 3.02 -18.01
N ILE A 461 -6.23 3.33 -18.89
CA ILE A 461 -6.00 4.06 -20.15
C ILE A 461 -5.33 5.40 -19.85
N ILE A 462 -5.87 6.19 -18.91
CA ILE A 462 -5.29 7.48 -18.52
C ILE A 462 -3.86 7.31 -18.01
N ARG A 463 -3.61 6.29 -17.18
CA ARG A 463 -2.30 6.06 -16.58
C ARG A 463 -1.26 5.64 -17.61
N LEU A 464 -1.55 4.59 -18.39
CA LEU A 464 -0.64 4.05 -19.40
C LEU A 464 -0.46 5.03 -20.57
N GLY A 465 -1.51 5.78 -20.94
CA GLY A 465 -1.42 6.85 -21.93
C GLY A 465 -0.44 7.94 -21.51
N LYS A 466 -0.47 8.38 -20.24
CA LYS A 466 0.52 9.32 -19.68
C LYS A 466 1.95 8.74 -19.68
N ASP A 467 2.10 7.43 -19.50
CA ASP A 467 3.42 6.77 -19.51
C ASP A 467 4.00 6.70 -20.93
N ILE A 468 3.16 6.37 -21.92
CA ILE A 468 3.52 6.38 -23.33
C ILE A 468 3.90 7.80 -23.78
N ALA A 469 3.07 8.80 -23.47
CA ALA A 469 3.33 10.20 -23.84
C ALA A 469 4.64 10.73 -23.24
N ARG A 470 4.91 10.46 -21.96
CA ARG A 470 6.17 10.86 -21.30
C ARG A 470 7.39 10.24 -21.96
N SER A 471 7.31 8.96 -22.35
CA SER A 471 8.40 8.25 -23.03
C SER A 471 8.72 8.88 -24.38
N LEU A 472 7.69 9.26 -25.15
CA LEU A 472 7.85 9.95 -26.43
C LEU A 472 8.46 11.35 -26.28
N HIS A 473 8.06 12.13 -25.26
CA HIS A 473 8.66 13.44 -24.99
C HIS A 473 10.15 13.35 -24.61
N VAL A 474 10.54 12.36 -23.81
CA VAL A 474 11.96 12.14 -23.47
C VAL A 474 12.77 11.76 -24.71
N ALA A 475 12.26 10.86 -25.55
CA ALA A 475 12.92 10.48 -26.80
C ALA A 475 13.12 11.68 -27.73
N THR A 476 12.10 12.54 -27.86
CA THR A 476 12.17 13.77 -28.67
C THR A 476 13.25 14.73 -28.16
N ARG A 477 13.31 14.95 -26.84
CA ARG A 477 14.34 15.82 -26.24
C ARG A 477 15.75 15.28 -26.47
N GLY A 478 15.96 13.98 -26.29
CA GLY A 478 17.25 13.33 -26.53
C GLY A 478 17.74 13.47 -27.97
N ALA A 479 16.84 13.35 -28.95
CA ALA A 479 17.16 13.55 -30.37
C ALA A 479 17.62 14.99 -30.66
N VAL A 480 16.98 16.00 -30.06
CA VAL A 480 17.36 17.41 -30.23
C VAL A 480 18.75 17.69 -29.63
N THR A 481 19.03 17.19 -28.43
CA THR A 481 20.35 17.38 -27.78
C THR A 481 21.47 16.70 -28.55
N GLY A 482 21.27 15.46 -29.01
CA GLY A 482 22.27 14.73 -29.82
C GLY A 482 22.54 15.37 -31.18
N SER A 483 21.55 16.06 -31.76
CA SER A 483 21.70 16.82 -33.01
C SER A 483 22.54 18.09 -32.83
N ARG A 484 22.51 18.71 -31.65
CA ARG A 484 23.35 19.87 -31.30
C ARG A 484 24.81 19.47 -31.05
N VAL A 485 25.04 18.38 -30.32
CA VAL A 485 26.39 17.88 -30.02
C VAL A 485 27.14 17.42 -31.27
N LYS A 486 26.45 16.99 -32.33
CA LYS A 486 27.11 16.66 -33.62
C LYS A 486 27.45 17.87 -34.50
N LYS A 487 27.00 19.08 -34.13
CA LYS A 487 27.22 20.32 -34.90
C LYS A 487 28.29 21.23 -34.30
N GLU A 488 28.77 20.93 -33.11
CA GLU A 488 29.99 21.49 -32.49
C GLU A 488 31.14 20.50 -32.68
#